data_AF-A0A422LT43-F1
#
_entry.id   AF-A0A422LT43-F1
#
_cell.length_a   1.000
_cell.length_b   1.000
_cell.length_c   1.000
_cell.angle_alpha   90.00
_cell.angle_beta   90.00
_cell.angle_gamma   90.00
#
_symmetry.space_group_name_H-M   'P 1'
#
loop_
_entity.id
_entity.type
_entity.pdbx_description
1 polymer ?
#
loop_
_entity_poly.entity_id
_entity_poly.type
_entity_poly.pdbx_seq_one_letter_code
_entity_poly.pdbx_strand_id
1 'polypeptide(L)'
;MPYPYVQLSAPVSPKKGDTWWHGTSYADATALQLYDGTKWIDQSIAQAVLSIKKLQSIEIDTSTINSPDINSPFNHVQIDGAKSSGNLELKDANLSILGNIEDNNGNPNGQYYKSLLSPNGMFNYITTPDQKGNMSSVALQRGALQLQTLISDPSAATKKYIQSEFTSADNVTFFYVNTTALSNIDIDYAYIYYTRRGNLVTVNFQIHTIANQYNYLRLADIRPGYTPLLTNKIVASCLSFSDPGQSTAMYSSTPSGGTVGWYSNISKASGSYGGSVSYLTKDDYPTGDSFFQ
;
A
#
# COMPACT_ATOMS: atom_id res chain seq x y z
N MET A 1 5.72 -67.53 -8.66
CA MET A 1 5.76 -66.26 -7.92
C MET A 1 6.39 -65.23 -8.84
N PRO A 2 5.77 -64.06 -9.02
CA PRO A 2 6.38 -62.96 -9.75
C PRO A 2 7.64 -62.46 -9.04
N TYR A 3 8.63 -61.98 -9.80
CA TYR A 3 9.88 -61.42 -9.28
C TYR A 3 10.11 -59.98 -9.77
N PRO A 4 10.67 -59.10 -8.91
CA PRO A 4 11.23 -57.84 -9.33
C PRO A 4 12.68 -58.03 -9.82
N TYR A 5 12.98 -57.47 -10.99
CA TYR A 5 14.31 -57.46 -11.59
C TYR A 5 14.86 -56.03 -11.62
N VAL A 6 16.12 -55.88 -11.21
CA VAL A 6 16.91 -54.64 -11.36
C VAL A 6 18.21 -55.04 -12.06
N GLN A 7 18.24 -54.90 -13.38
CA GLN A 7 19.38 -55.30 -14.22
C GLN A 7 19.33 -54.58 -15.56
N LEU A 8 20.46 -54.54 -16.28
CA LEU A 8 20.59 -53.77 -17.52
C LEU A 8 19.91 -54.44 -18.72
N SER A 9 19.95 -55.77 -18.79
CA SER A 9 19.37 -56.54 -19.89
C SER A 9 18.02 -57.12 -19.49
N ALA A 10 17.13 -57.30 -20.47
CA ALA A 10 15.83 -57.92 -20.24
C ALA A 10 15.99 -59.30 -19.56
N PRO A 11 15.19 -59.60 -18.51
CA PRO A 11 15.21 -60.92 -17.88
C PRO A 11 14.97 -62.05 -18.88
N VAL A 12 15.77 -63.11 -18.76
CA VAL A 12 15.64 -64.33 -19.58
C VAL A 12 14.55 -65.22 -18.99
N SER A 13 13.64 -65.70 -19.84
CA SER A 13 12.50 -66.55 -19.45
C SER A 13 11.58 -65.93 -18.37
N PRO A 14 11.06 -64.71 -18.56
CA PRO A 14 10.21 -64.04 -17.58
C PRO A 14 8.85 -64.73 -17.42
N LYS A 15 8.23 -64.57 -16.27
CA LYS A 15 6.88 -65.06 -15.96
C LYS A 15 5.90 -63.90 -15.97
N LYS A 16 4.66 -64.18 -16.36
CA LYS A 16 3.59 -63.18 -16.31
C LYS A 16 3.50 -62.58 -14.90
N GLY A 17 3.55 -61.26 -14.83
CA GLY A 17 3.55 -60.51 -13.57
C GLY A 17 4.92 -60.07 -13.08
N ASP A 18 6.01 -60.55 -13.67
CA ASP A 18 7.36 -60.07 -13.34
C ASP A 18 7.50 -58.58 -13.66
N THR A 19 8.21 -57.85 -12.82
CA THR A 19 8.49 -56.41 -13.02
C THR A 19 9.96 -56.17 -13.24
N TRP A 20 10.32 -55.28 -14.15
CA TRP A 20 11.71 -54.96 -14.46
C TRP A 20 11.92 -53.44 -14.45
N TRP A 21 12.87 -53.00 -13.63
CA TRP A 21 13.39 -51.63 -13.67
C TRP A 21 14.51 -51.61 -14.70
N HIS A 22 14.22 -51.07 -15.89
CA HIS A 22 15.16 -51.04 -17.00
C HIS A 22 15.93 -49.72 -17.02
N GLY A 23 17.18 -49.78 -17.47
CA GLY A 23 18.09 -48.64 -17.45
C GLY A 23 19.37 -48.90 -18.23
N THR A 24 20.08 -47.83 -18.61
CA THR A 24 21.40 -47.96 -19.26
C THR A 24 22.52 -48.22 -18.25
N SER A 25 22.26 -47.94 -16.96
CA SER A 25 23.13 -48.24 -15.83
C SER A 25 22.29 -48.48 -14.56
N TYR A 26 22.89 -49.03 -13.49
CA TYR A 26 22.21 -49.17 -12.20
C TYR A 26 21.83 -47.82 -11.56
N ALA A 27 22.48 -46.72 -11.96
CA ALA A 27 22.18 -45.38 -11.48
C ALA A 27 21.10 -44.67 -12.31
N ASP A 28 20.67 -45.26 -13.43
CA ASP A 28 19.81 -44.63 -14.43
C ASP A 28 18.72 -45.60 -14.89
N ALA A 29 17.77 -45.89 -13.98
CA ALA A 29 16.56 -46.60 -14.34
C ALA A 29 15.58 -45.63 -15.02
N THR A 30 15.22 -45.89 -16.28
CA THR A 30 14.45 -44.98 -17.12
C THR A 30 12.97 -45.34 -17.25
N ALA A 31 12.59 -46.59 -16.99
CA ALA A 31 11.19 -46.93 -16.69
C ALA A 31 11.03 -48.23 -15.88
N LEU A 32 9.80 -48.46 -15.44
CA LEU A 32 9.32 -49.70 -14.84
C LEU A 32 8.49 -50.45 -15.89
N GLN A 33 8.79 -51.72 -16.12
CA GLN A 33 8.05 -52.57 -17.04
C GLN A 33 7.42 -53.77 -16.33
N LEU A 34 6.29 -54.26 -16.84
CA LEU A 34 5.62 -55.49 -16.43
C LEU A 34 5.65 -56.51 -17.58
N TYR A 35 5.93 -57.78 -17.30
CA TYR A 35 5.79 -58.83 -18.30
C TYR A 35 4.35 -59.35 -18.33
N ASP A 36 3.66 -59.19 -19.45
CA ASP A 36 2.23 -59.57 -19.60
C ASP A 36 2.01 -61.07 -19.88
N GLY A 37 3.09 -61.82 -20.07
CA GLY A 37 3.10 -63.22 -20.52
C GLY A 37 3.59 -63.40 -21.97
N THR A 38 3.76 -62.31 -22.71
CA THR A 38 4.26 -62.29 -24.08
C THR A 38 5.37 -61.26 -24.29
N LYS A 39 5.25 -60.06 -23.69
CA LYS A 39 6.20 -58.96 -23.83
C LYS A 39 6.26 -58.10 -22.56
N TRP A 40 7.29 -57.27 -22.50
CA TRP A 40 7.41 -56.19 -21.52
C TRP A 40 6.56 -54.99 -21.95
N ILE A 41 5.81 -54.41 -21.01
CA ILE A 41 5.01 -53.20 -21.22
C ILE A 41 5.39 -52.14 -20.18
N ASP A 42 5.51 -50.89 -20.60
CA ASP A 42 5.82 -49.78 -19.71
C ASP A 42 4.70 -49.58 -18.68
N GLN A 43 5.09 -49.23 -17.46
CA GLN A 43 4.21 -48.97 -16.34
C GLN A 43 4.57 -47.64 -15.70
N SER A 44 3.55 -46.95 -15.19
CA SER A 44 3.72 -45.82 -14.29
C SER A 44 3.62 -46.28 -12.84
N ILE A 45 4.31 -45.58 -11.95
CA ILE A 45 4.23 -45.84 -10.52
C ILE A 45 3.08 -44.99 -9.95
N ALA A 46 1.91 -45.60 -9.82
CA ALA A 46 0.78 -45.01 -9.11
C ALA A 46 0.87 -45.40 -7.63
N GLN A 47 0.97 -44.41 -6.74
CA GLN A 47 1.07 -44.62 -5.30
C GLN A 47 0.08 -43.71 -4.57
N ALA A 48 -0.61 -44.24 -3.56
CA ALA A 48 -1.47 -43.42 -2.70
C ALA A 48 -0.66 -42.54 -1.75
N VAL A 49 0.47 -43.06 -1.25
CA VAL A 49 1.40 -42.35 -0.35
C VAL A 49 2.83 -42.79 -0.67
N LEU A 50 3.75 -41.83 -0.75
CA LEU A 50 5.19 -42.05 -0.90
C LEU A 50 5.92 -41.51 0.34
N SER A 51 6.58 -42.39 1.10
CA SER A 51 7.40 -42.01 2.26
C SER A 51 8.86 -42.27 1.97
N ILE A 52 9.66 -41.21 1.83
CA ILE A 52 11.09 -41.28 1.53
C ILE A 52 11.85 -40.57 2.65
N LYS A 53 12.93 -41.18 3.14
CA LYS A 53 13.77 -40.58 4.19
C LYS A 53 14.57 -39.35 3.69
N LYS A 54 15.05 -39.39 2.44
CA LYS A 54 15.75 -38.30 1.77
C LYS A 54 15.55 -38.39 0.26
N LEU A 55 15.02 -37.33 -0.33
CA LEU A 55 15.01 -37.10 -1.77
C LEU A 55 16.10 -36.08 -2.09
N GLN A 56 17.03 -36.39 -2.99
CA GLN A 56 18.21 -35.55 -3.23
C GLN A 56 17.99 -34.54 -4.36
N SER A 57 17.34 -34.97 -5.44
CA SER A 57 16.95 -34.16 -6.56
C SER A 57 15.62 -34.69 -7.09
N ILE A 58 14.76 -33.78 -7.51
CA ILE A 58 13.51 -34.09 -8.19
C ILE A 58 13.18 -32.94 -9.13
N GLU A 59 12.76 -33.28 -10.33
CA GLU A 59 12.06 -32.38 -11.23
C GLU A 59 10.58 -32.77 -11.18
N ILE A 60 9.70 -31.79 -11.02
CA ILE A 60 8.27 -32.02 -10.86
C ILE A 60 7.54 -31.27 -11.98
N ASP A 61 7.19 -32.01 -13.03
CA ASP A 61 6.41 -31.51 -14.16
C ASP A 61 4.91 -31.70 -13.91
N THR A 62 4.37 -30.99 -12.92
CA THR A 62 2.93 -31.02 -12.59
C THR A 62 2.32 -29.63 -12.64
N SER A 63 1.02 -29.56 -12.93
CA SER A 63 0.26 -28.30 -12.86
C SER A 63 -0.11 -27.91 -11.43
N THR A 64 -0.05 -28.83 -10.47
CA THR A 64 -0.57 -28.62 -9.11
C THR A 64 0.31 -29.27 -8.03
N ILE A 65 0.70 -28.47 -7.04
CA ILE A 65 1.25 -28.93 -5.76
C ILE A 65 0.25 -28.48 -4.68
N ASN A 66 -0.47 -29.42 -4.07
CA ASN A 66 -1.53 -29.09 -3.11
C ASN A 66 -0.91 -28.85 -1.72
N SER A 67 -1.10 -27.64 -1.19
CA SER A 67 -0.75 -27.24 0.18
C SER A 67 0.67 -27.60 0.63
N PRO A 68 1.73 -27.29 -0.14
CA PRO A 68 3.08 -27.56 0.34
C PRO A 68 3.44 -26.55 1.43
N ASP A 69 3.86 -27.04 2.59
CA ASP A 69 4.70 -26.28 3.51
C ASP A 69 6.13 -26.32 2.92
N ILE A 70 6.55 -25.23 2.28
CA ILE A 70 7.91 -25.12 1.70
C ILE A 70 8.78 -24.38 2.68
N ASN A 71 9.90 -24.99 3.07
CA ASN A 71 10.91 -24.41 3.94
C ASN A 71 12.27 -24.41 3.23
N SER A 72 12.74 -23.23 2.81
CA SER A 72 13.94 -23.06 2.00
C SER A 72 14.96 -22.17 2.72
N PRO A 73 15.84 -22.76 3.55
CA PRO A 73 16.94 -22.02 4.15
C PRO A 73 17.93 -21.58 3.07
N PHE A 74 18.49 -20.39 3.24
CA PHE A 74 19.52 -19.85 2.36
C PHE A 74 20.65 -19.24 3.19
N ASN A 75 21.86 -19.23 2.62
CA ASN A 75 23.06 -18.76 3.30
C ASN A 75 23.90 -17.89 2.35
N HIS A 76 24.35 -16.74 2.83
CA HIS A 76 25.22 -15.79 2.13
C HIS A 76 24.76 -15.38 0.72
N VAL A 77 23.44 -15.29 0.51
CA VAL A 77 22.85 -14.76 -0.73
C VAL A 77 23.18 -13.28 -0.84
N GLN A 78 23.60 -12.82 -2.02
CA GLN A 78 23.87 -11.41 -2.27
C GLN A 78 22.56 -10.61 -2.36
N ILE A 79 22.45 -9.56 -1.54
CA ILE A 79 21.35 -8.59 -1.58
C ILE A 79 21.93 -7.18 -1.53
N ASP A 80 21.80 -6.43 -2.62
CA ASP A 80 22.15 -5.01 -2.73
C ASP A 80 23.46 -4.59 -2.01
N GLY A 81 24.58 -5.21 -2.39
CA GLY A 81 25.91 -4.89 -1.83
C GLY A 81 26.21 -5.48 -0.44
N ALA A 82 25.31 -6.31 0.11
CA ALA A 82 25.49 -7.06 1.34
C ALA A 82 25.24 -8.57 1.12
N LYS A 83 25.61 -9.38 2.11
CA LYS A 83 25.21 -10.80 2.18
C LYS A 83 23.96 -10.95 3.04
N SER A 84 23.27 -12.06 2.89
CA SER A 84 22.16 -12.44 3.74
C SER A 84 21.97 -13.93 3.89
N SER A 85 21.61 -14.32 5.11
CA SER A 85 21.20 -15.67 5.45
C SER A 85 19.89 -15.64 6.19
N GLY A 86 19.08 -16.68 5.98
CA GLY A 86 17.74 -16.72 6.50
C GLY A 86 16.94 -17.89 5.95
N ASN A 87 15.63 -17.72 5.96
CA ASN A 87 14.70 -18.72 5.54
C ASN A 87 13.57 -18.12 4.70
N LEU A 88 13.27 -18.76 3.57
CA LEU A 88 12.09 -18.51 2.77
C LEU A 88 11.06 -19.60 3.10
N GLU A 89 9.83 -19.19 3.42
CA GLU A 89 8.73 -20.09 3.77
C GLU A 89 7.49 -19.80 2.91
N LEU A 90 6.88 -20.85 2.36
CA LEU A 90 5.50 -20.81 1.85
C LEU A 90 4.64 -21.65 2.78
N LYS A 91 3.74 -21.00 3.53
CA LYS A 91 2.93 -21.63 4.56
C LYS A 91 1.72 -20.79 4.93
N ASP A 92 0.59 -21.43 5.25
CA ASP A 92 -0.64 -20.77 5.74
C ASP A 92 -1.15 -19.62 4.83
N ALA A 93 -1.06 -19.81 3.51
CA ALA A 93 -1.36 -18.81 2.48
C ALA A 93 -0.45 -17.56 2.50
N ASN A 94 0.76 -17.69 3.05
CA ASN A 94 1.78 -16.65 3.08
C ASN A 94 3.05 -17.08 2.34
N LEU A 95 3.70 -16.12 1.70
CA LEU A 95 5.12 -16.20 1.35
C LEU A 95 5.87 -15.27 2.31
N SER A 96 6.85 -15.82 3.05
CA SER A 96 7.65 -15.03 3.97
C SER A 96 9.14 -15.26 3.80
N ILE A 97 9.93 -14.23 4.04
CA ILE A 97 11.38 -14.30 4.11
C ILE A 97 11.79 -13.63 5.41
N LEU A 98 12.48 -14.35 6.27
CA LEU A 98 13.09 -13.84 7.49
C LEU A 98 14.59 -14.06 7.40
N GLY A 99 15.38 -13.02 7.62
CA GLY A 99 16.82 -13.12 7.50
C GLY A 99 17.58 -12.02 8.22
N ASN A 100 18.89 -12.20 8.25
CA ASN A 100 19.87 -11.23 8.72
C ASN A 100 20.54 -10.55 7.54
N ILE A 101 20.92 -9.29 7.73
CA ILE A 101 21.88 -8.62 6.86
C ILE A 101 23.28 -8.90 7.39
N GLU A 102 24.20 -9.21 6.49
CA GLU A 102 25.58 -9.56 6.80
C GLU A 102 26.56 -8.61 6.10
N ASP A 103 27.77 -8.52 6.64
CA ASP A 103 28.89 -7.91 5.94
C ASP A 103 29.35 -8.78 4.75
N ASN A 104 30.28 -8.26 3.95
CA ASN A 104 30.82 -9.00 2.79
C ASN A 104 31.59 -10.27 3.16
N ASN A 105 31.94 -10.45 4.43
CA ASN A 105 32.59 -11.65 4.95
C ASN A 105 31.58 -12.71 5.41
N GLY A 106 30.27 -12.38 5.42
CA GLY A 106 29.20 -13.27 5.86
C GLY A 106 28.92 -13.19 7.36
N ASN A 107 29.41 -12.17 8.07
CA ASN A 107 29.10 -11.98 9.48
C ASN A 107 27.85 -11.11 9.64
N PRO A 108 26.91 -11.45 10.53
CA PRO A 108 25.74 -10.61 10.80
C PRO A 108 26.14 -9.20 11.25
N ASN A 109 25.51 -8.18 10.66
CA ASN A 109 25.77 -6.78 11.02
C ASN A 109 24.82 -6.24 12.12
N GLY A 110 23.97 -7.11 12.68
CA GLY A 110 22.97 -6.78 13.70
C GLY A 110 21.58 -6.45 13.15
N GLN A 111 21.43 -6.25 11.84
CA GLN A 111 20.14 -5.96 11.21
C GLN A 111 19.40 -7.23 10.79
N TYR A 112 18.09 -7.19 10.96
CA TYR A 112 17.16 -8.24 10.58
C TYR A 112 16.16 -7.66 9.59
N TYR A 113 15.58 -8.52 8.76
CA TYR A 113 14.47 -8.13 7.93
C TYR A 113 13.40 -9.20 7.90
N LYS A 114 12.19 -8.74 7.58
CA LYS A 114 11.08 -9.61 7.22
C LYS A 114 10.45 -9.06 5.95
N SER A 115 10.22 -9.95 4.99
CA SER A 115 9.33 -9.70 3.86
C SER A 115 8.16 -10.67 3.97
N LEU A 116 6.94 -10.18 3.78
CA LEU A 116 5.72 -10.95 3.87
C LEU A 116 4.77 -10.55 2.75
N LEU A 117 4.30 -11.55 2.00
CA LEU A 117 3.13 -11.46 1.13
C LEU A 117 2.05 -12.37 1.70
N SER A 118 0.88 -11.80 1.97
CA SER A 118 -0.23 -12.45 2.66
C SER A 118 -1.57 -11.97 2.10
N PRO A 119 -2.71 -12.58 2.46
CA PRO A 119 -4.03 -12.06 2.13
C PRO A 119 -4.29 -10.63 2.67
N ASN A 120 -3.56 -10.20 3.70
CA ASN A 120 -3.63 -8.84 4.22
C ASN A 120 -2.85 -7.81 3.36
N GLY A 121 -2.10 -8.28 2.37
CA GLY A 121 -1.26 -7.48 1.48
C GLY A 121 0.23 -7.79 1.64
N MET A 122 1.05 -6.78 1.37
CA MET A 122 2.52 -6.88 1.42
C MET A 122 3.09 -6.09 2.59
N PHE A 123 4.16 -6.59 3.19
CA PHE A 123 4.88 -5.92 4.26
C PHE A 123 6.37 -6.25 4.19
N ASN A 124 7.22 -5.24 4.34
CA ASN A 124 8.65 -5.41 4.50
C ASN A 124 9.20 -4.41 5.53
N TYR A 125 10.17 -4.84 6.32
CA TYR A 125 10.99 -3.95 7.13
C TYR A 125 12.43 -4.46 7.22
N ILE A 126 13.35 -3.52 7.49
CA ILE A 126 14.73 -3.79 7.90
C ILE A 126 14.94 -3.08 9.24
N THR A 127 15.49 -3.77 10.24
CA THR A 127 15.74 -3.18 11.55
C THR A 127 17.00 -2.32 11.55
N THR A 128 17.09 -1.41 12.52
CA THR A 128 18.37 -0.82 12.93
C THR A 128 19.31 -1.91 13.46
N PRO A 129 20.65 -1.70 13.47
CA PRO A 129 21.60 -2.69 13.98
C PRO A 129 21.39 -3.07 15.46
N ASP A 130 20.84 -2.15 16.26
CA ASP A 130 20.47 -2.38 17.66
C ASP A 130 19.10 -3.07 17.82
N GLN A 131 18.38 -3.32 16.72
CA GLN A 131 17.03 -3.90 16.65
C GLN A 131 15.95 -3.13 17.43
N LYS A 132 16.22 -1.88 17.84
CA LYS A 132 15.27 -1.05 18.60
C LYS A 132 14.34 -0.20 17.72
N GLY A 133 14.43 -0.36 16.40
CA GLY A 133 13.58 0.30 15.44
C GLY A 133 13.83 -0.25 14.04
N ASN A 134 13.20 0.40 13.06
CA ASN A 134 13.41 0.09 11.65
C ASN A 134 14.35 1.12 11.01
N MET A 135 15.18 0.69 10.06
CA MET A 135 15.80 1.57 9.07
C MET A 135 14.76 2.05 8.07
N SER A 136 13.93 1.13 7.61
CA SER A 136 12.83 1.37 6.69
C SER A 136 11.75 0.32 6.86
N SER A 137 10.52 0.69 6.51
CA SER A 137 9.45 -0.28 6.28
C SER A 137 8.48 0.20 5.21
N VAL A 138 7.93 -0.75 4.46
CA VAL A 138 6.86 -0.54 3.48
C VAL A 138 5.74 -1.53 3.75
N ALA A 139 4.50 -1.06 3.67
CA ALA A 139 3.33 -1.91 3.69
C ALA A 139 2.37 -1.48 2.57
N LEU A 140 1.84 -2.45 1.84
CA LEU A 140 0.68 -2.25 0.97
C LEU A 140 -0.44 -3.10 1.52
N GLN A 141 -1.31 -2.50 2.34
CA GLN A 141 -2.32 -3.23 3.10
C GLN A 141 -3.60 -2.39 3.19
N ARG A 142 -4.76 -3.04 3.20
CA ARG A 142 -6.06 -2.37 3.43
C ARG A 142 -6.36 -1.21 2.48
N GLY A 143 -5.83 -1.23 1.26
CA GLY A 143 -6.00 -0.16 0.27
C GLY A 143 -5.08 1.06 0.48
N ALA A 144 -4.08 0.95 1.35
CA ALA A 144 -3.11 2.00 1.61
C ALA A 144 -1.66 1.55 1.35
N LEU A 145 -0.85 2.45 0.81
CA LEU A 145 0.61 2.35 0.79
C LEU A 145 1.16 3.13 1.97
N GLN A 146 1.82 2.43 2.89
CA GLN A 146 2.45 3.00 4.08
C GLN A 146 3.97 2.91 3.93
N LEU A 147 4.64 4.04 4.11
CA LEU A 147 6.09 4.18 4.02
C LEU A 147 6.62 4.74 5.34
N GLN A 148 7.73 4.19 5.81
CA GLN A 148 8.47 4.71 6.95
C GLN A 148 9.96 4.65 6.66
N THR A 149 10.66 5.75 6.91
CA THR A 149 12.11 5.85 6.76
C THR A 149 12.72 6.49 7.99
N LEU A 150 13.78 5.89 8.53
CA LEU A 150 14.58 6.46 9.60
C LEU A 150 15.38 7.65 9.07
N ILE A 151 15.32 8.78 9.78
CA ILE A 151 16.08 10.01 9.45
C ILE A 151 17.08 10.43 10.53
N SER A 152 17.00 9.83 11.72
CA SER A 152 18.05 9.96 12.73
C SER A 152 19.18 8.97 12.47
N ASP A 153 20.32 9.19 13.13
CA ASP A 153 21.38 8.18 13.20
C ASP A 153 20.81 6.82 13.68
N PRO A 154 21.14 5.69 13.03
CA PRO A 154 20.69 4.36 13.44
C PRO A 154 21.05 3.97 14.88
N SER A 155 22.08 4.59 15.47
CA SER A 155 22.51 4.40 16.86
C SER A 155 21.85 5.37 17.86
N ALA A 156 21.07 6.34 17.38
CA ALA A 156 20.44 7.34 18.25
C ALA A 156 19.51 6.69 19.29
N ALA A 157 19.54 7.19 20.53
CA ALA A 157 18.69 6.70 21.61
C ALA A 157 17.20 6.92 21.33
N THR A 158 16.84 7.99 20.61
CA THR A 158 15.48 8.27 20.14
C THR A 158 15.48 8.27 18.62
N LYS A 159 14.79 7.30 18.03
CA LYS A 159 14.65 7.18 16.56
C LYS A 159 13.68 8.24 16.05
N LYS A 160 14.03 8.90 14.94
CA LYS A 160 13.16 9.86 14.24
C LYS A 160 12.83 9.33 12.86
N TYR A 161 11.57 9.46 12.46
CA TYR A 161 11.04 8.90 11.23
C TYR A 161 10.36 9.95 10.39
N ILE A 162 10.42 9.77 9.07
CA ILE A 162 9.43 10.29 8.14
C ILE A 162 8.47 9.14 7.85
N GLN A 163 7.17 9.44 7.89
CA GLN A 163 6.10 8.48 7.62
C GLN A 163 5.14 9.08 6.59
N SER A 164 4.67 8.24 5.68
CA SER A 164 3.65 8.60 4.70
C SER A 164 2.63 7.49 4.57
N GLU A 165 1.37 7.86 4.38
CA GLU A 165 0.28 6.96 4.02
C GLU A 165 -0.41 7.52 2.78
N PHE A 166 -0.59 6.68 1.77
CA PHE A 166 -1.31 7.02 0.55
C PHE A 166 -2.48 6.05 0.37
N THR A 167 -3.66 6.61 0.17
CA THR A 167 -4.94 5.91 0.00
C THR A 167 -5.57 6.30 -1.34
N SER A 168 -6.70 5.67 -1.69
CA SER A 168 -7.47 6.09 -2.86
C SER A 168 -7.96 7.55 -2.78
N ALA A 169 -8.18 8.06 -1.56
CA ALA A 169 -8.64 9.43 -1.37
C ALA A 169 -7.58 10.48 -1.76
N ASP A 170 -6.30 10.11 -1.79
CA ASP A 170 -5.20 11.00 -2.18
C ASP A 170 -5.21 11.37 -3.67
N ASN A 171 -5.82 10.54 -4.51
CA ASN A 171 -5.84 10.74 -5.96
C ASN A 171 -7.20 11.21 -6.51
N VAL A 172 -8.17 11.54 -5.65
CA VAL A 172 -9.46 12.09 -6.09
C VAL A 172 -9.55 13.58 -5.76
N THR A 173 -10.40 14.28 -6.52
CA THR A 173 -10.79 15.65 -6.20
C THR A 173 -12.15 15.63 -5.52
N PHE A 174 -12.19 15.96 -4.24
CA PHE A 174 -13.44 16.20 -3.51
C PHE A 174 -13.97 17.60 -3.84
N PHE A 175 -15.28 17.73 -3.93
CA PHE A 175 -15.92 19.03 -4.10
C PHE A 175 -17.24 19.13 -3.35
N TYR A 176 -17.49 20.34 -2.85
CA TYR A 176 -18.74 20.72 -2.22
C TYR A 176 -19.31 21.94 -2.93
N VAL A 177 -20.57 21.80 -3.37
CA VAL A 177 -21.34 22.91 -3.93
C VAL A 177 -22.40 23.28 -2.91
N ASN A 178 -22.29 24.47 -2.31
CA ASN A 178 -23.36 24.99 -1.49
C ASN A 178 -24.59 25.30 -2.37
N THR A 179 -25.71 24.65 -2.09
CA THR A 179 -26.98 24.85 -2.82
C THR A 179 -27.97 25.75 -2.08
N THR A 180 -27.70 26.06 -0.81
CA THR A 180 -28.55 26.94 0.01
C THR A 180 -27.85 28.27 0.22
N ALA A 181 -28.51 29.36 -0.16
CA ALA A 181 -27.94 30.69 0.01
C ALA A 181 -27.63 30.99 1.48
N LEU A 182 -26.40 31.45 1.74
CA LEU A 182 -25.99 32.01 3.03
C LEU A 182 -26.31 33.50 3.04
N SER A 183 -26.63 34.04 4.20
CA SER A 183 -26.97 35.45 4.34
C SER A 183 -26.57 35.99 5.72
N ASN A 184 -26.34 37.28 5.80
CA ASN A 184 -26.30 38.04 7.03
C ASN A 184 -26.92 39.43 6.78
N ILE A 185 -26.76 40.38 7.70
CA ILE A 185 -27.35 41.72 7.54
C ILE A 185 -26.76 42.52 6.37
N ASP A 186 -25.54 42.22 5.93
CA ASP A 186 -24.87 42.94 4.84
C ASP A 186 -24.86 42.17 3.50
N ILE A 187 -25.21 40.88 3.53
CA ILE A 187 -25.21 39.93 2.41
C ILE A 187 -26.58 39.26 2.33
N ASP A 188 -27.34 39.54 1.27
CA ASP A 188 -28.65 38.91 1.03
C ASP A 188 -28.52 37.51 0.42
N TYR A 189 -27.49 37.24 -0.37
CA TYR A 189 -27.13 35.88 -0.76
C TYR A 189 -25.62 35.67 -0.94
N ALA A 190 -25.17 34.48 -0.58
CA ALA A 190 -23.83 34.00 -0.83
C ALA A 190 -23.76 32.48 -1.02
N TYR A 191 -22.82 32.05 -1.86
CA TYR A 191 -22.47 30.66 -2.09
C TYR A 191 -20.96 30.46 -1.92
N ILE A 192 -20.61 29.32 -1.32
CA ILE A 192 -19.24 28.90 -1.07
C ILE A 192 -19.05 27.53 -1.69
N TYR A 193 -18.08 27.42 -2.60
CA TYR A 193 -17.78 26.19 -3.31
C TYR A 193 -16.37 25.73 -2.94
N TYR A 194 -16.22 24.49 -2.51
CA TYR A 194 -14.92 23.93 -2.18
C TYR A 194 -14.51 22.89 -3.21
N THR A 195 -13.23 22.88 -3.54
CA THR A 195 -12.56 21.76 -4.22
C THR A 195 -11.30 21.40 -3.45
N ARG A 196 -10.98 20.11 -3.33
CA ARG A 196 -9.80 19.62 -2.61
C ARG A 196 -9.20 18.43 -3.32
N ARG A 197 -7.88 18.44 -3.51
CA ARG A 197 -7.07 17.27 -3.89
C ARG A 197 -5.86 17.19 -2.97
N GLY A 198 -5.69 16.06 -2.30
CA GLY A 198 -4.69 15.97 -1.22
C GLY A 198 -4.96 17.02 -0.14
N ASN A 199 -3.92 17.73 0.29
CA ASN A 199 -4.04 18.83 1.25
C ASN A 199 -4.32 20.18 0.62
N LEU A 200 -4.37 20.30 -0.71
CA LEU A 200 -4.66 21.56 -1.39
C LEU A 200 -6.17 21.74 -1.52
N VAL A 201 -6.68 22.81 -0.91
CA VAL A 201 -8.06 23.26 -1.02
C VAL A 201 -8.11 24.52 -1.87
N THR A 202 -9.09 24.63 -2.75
CA THR A 202 -9.51 25.89 -3.37
C THR A 202 -10.95 26.17 -2.96
N VAL A 203 -11.19 27.35 -2.40
CA VAL A 203 -12.54 27.83 -2.09
C VAL A 203 -12.88 28.96 -3.05
N ASN A 204 -14.11 28.96 -3.56
CA ASN A 204 -14.66 30.00 -4.39
C ASN A 204 -15.85 30.64 -3.67
N PHE A 205 -15.90 31.96 -3.69
CA PHE A 205 -16.96 32.77 -3.09
C PHE A 205 -17.73 33.47 -4.19
N GLN A 206 -19.05 33.40 -4.09
CA GLN A 206 -19.97 34.23 -4.85
C GLN A 206 -20.87 34.91 -3.84
N ILE A 207 -20.87 36.22 -3.81
CA ILE A 207 -21.56 37.00 -2.79
C ILE A 207 -22.28 38.17 -3.43
N HIS A 208 -23.41 38.56 -2.87
CA HIS A 208 -24.08 39.80 -3.20
C HIS A 208 -24.26 40.62 -1.94
N THR A 209 -23.83 41.89 -2.02
CA THR A 209 -23.81 42.81 -0.90
C THR A 209 -24.94 43.82 -1.04
N ILE A 210 -25.65 44.09 0.06
CA ILE A 210 -26.77 45.03 0.09
C ILE A 210 -26.57 46.18 1.09
N ALA A 211 -25.54 46.13 1.93
CA ALA A 211 -25.29 47.12 2.97
C ALA A 211 -24.02 47.95 2.76
N ASN A 212 -24.09 49.22 3.15
CA ASN A 212 -23.05 50.24 3.02
C ASN A 212 -22.14 50.36 4.27
N GLN A 213 -22.17 49.39 5.20
CA GLN A 213 -21.41 49.45 6.45
C GLN A 213 -20.20 48.52 6.44
N TYR A 214 -19.06 49.04 6.91
CA TYR A 214 -17.77 48.34 6.97
C TYR A 214 -17.70 47.33 8.15
N ASN A 215 -18.66 46.42 8.23
CA ASN A 215 -18.70 45.44 9.31
C ASN A 215 -17.87 44.20 8.98
N TYR A 216 -17.29 43.61 10.03
CA TYR A 216 -16.54 42.35 9.98
C TYR A 216 -17.46 41.21 10.44
N LEU A 217 -18.36 40.76 9.56
CA LEU A 217 -19.43 39.84 9.93
C LEU A 217 -19.16 38.40 9.52
N ARG A 218 -19.60 37.47 10.36
CA ARG A 218 -19.59 36.04 10.08
C ARG A 218 -20.60 35.75 8.97
N LEU A 219 -20.22 34.89 8.03
CA LEU A 219 -21.09 34.35 7.02
C LEU A 219 -21.44 32.89 7.29
N ALA A 220 -20.43 32.04 7.55
CA ALA A 220 -20.62 30.62 7.80
C ALA A 220 -19.42 29.97 8.51
N ASP A 221 -19.64 28.82 9.11
CA ASP A 221 -18.57 27.92 9.58
C ASP A 221 -17.83 27.34 8.38
N ILE A 222 -16.52 27.10 8.51
CA ILE A 222 -15.78 26.38 7.47
C ILE A 222 -16.18 24.90 7.52
N ARG A 223 -16.52 24.34 6.36
CA ARG A 223 -16.93 22.94 6.23
C ARG A 223 -15.80 21.99 6.73
N PRO A 224 -16.11 20.95 7.53
CA PRO A 224 -15.15 19.92 7.89
C PRO A 224 -14.52 19.27 6.64
N GLY A 225 -13.22 19.00 6.70
CA GLY A 225 -12.45 18.53 5.54
C GLY A 225 -11.87 19.66 4.68
N TYR A 226 -12.10 20.92 5.06
CA TYR A 226 -11.60 22.10 4.36
C TYR A 226 -11.03 23.16 5.30
N THR A 227 -10.80 22.86 6.58
CA THR A 227 -10.28 23.85 7.53
C THR A 227 -8.84 24.24 7.17
N PRO A 228 -8.51 25.55 7.06
CA PRO A 228 -7.16 25.98 6.77
C PRO A 228 -6.14 25.55 7.84
N LEU A 229 -4.97 25.10 7.40
CA LEU A 229 -3.79 24.88 8.24
C LEU A 229 -3.39 26.17 8.96
N LEU A 230 -3.37 27.29 8.22
CA LEU A 230 -3.11 28.63 8.76
C LEU A 230 -4.42 29.32 9.13
N THR A 231 -4.98 28.95 10.28
CA THR A 231 -6.20 29.56 10.82
C THR A 231 -6.04 31.07 11.00
N ASN A 232 -7.07 31.85 10.65
CA ASN A 232 -7.08 33.32 10.69
C ASN A 232 -6.14 34.03 9.71
N LYS A 233 -5.58 33.32 8.72
CA LYS A 233 -4.59 33.86 7.77
C LYS A 233 -4.98 33.70 6.30
N ILE A 234 -6.12 33.07 6.02
CA ILE A 234 -6.60 32.92 4.64
C ILE A 234 -7.51 34.09 4.28
N VAL A 235 -7.19 34.77 3.19
CA VAL A 235 -7.95 35.90 2.65
C VAL A 235 -8.09 35.73 1.14
N ALA A 236 -9.31 35.85 0.63
CA ALA A 236 -9.61 36.01 -0.78
C ALA A 236 -10.00 37.46 -1.05
N SER A 237 -9.39 38.06 -2.08
CA SER A 237 -9.92 39.27 -2.68
C SER A 237 -11.06 38.87 -3.61
N CYS A 238 -12.25 39.42 -3.37
CA CYS A 238 -13.43 39.20 -4.19
C CYS A 238 -13.69 40.50 -4.97
N LEU A 239 -13.51 40.44 -6.29
CA LEU A 239 -13.70 41.59 -7.18
C LEU A 239 -15.18 41.78 -7.47
N SER A 240 -15.60 43.03 -7.59
CA SER A 240 -16.98 43.36 -7.98
C SER A 240 -17.22 43.05 -9.46
N PHE A 241 -18.38 42.47 -9.74
CA PHE A 241 -18.96 42.35 -11.08
C PHE A 241 -19.93 43.49 -11.40
N SER A 242 -20.32 44.27 -10.39
CA SER A 242 -21.30 45.34 -10.50
C SER A 242 -20.64 46.72 -10.62
N ASP A 243 -19.52 46.95 -9.92
CA ASP A 243 -18.87 48.26 -9.81
C ASP A 243 -17.36 48.18 -10.10
N PRO A 244 -16.91 48.73 -11.23
CA PRO A 244 -15.50 48.73 -11.59
C PRO A 244 -14.60 49.34 -10.50
N GLY A 245 -13.52 48.65 -10.16
CA GLY A 245 -12.55 49.10 -9.17
C GLY A 245 -12.94 48.85 -7.70
N GLN A 246 -14.11 48.25 -7.44
CA GLN A 246 -14.49 47.82 -6.09
C GLN A 246 -14.08 46.37 -5.82
N SER A 247 -13.65 46.10 -4.59
CA SER A 247 -13.37 44.74 -4.10
C SER A 247 -13.77 44.60 -2.65
N THR A 248 -14.19 43.40 -2.27
CA THR A 248 -14.47 43.00 -0.89
C THR A 248 -13.52 41.88 -0.50
N ALA A 249 -13.37 41.61 0.79
CA ALA A 249 -12.51 40.54 1.26
C ALA A 249 -13.33 39.46 1.97
N MET A 250 -13.09 38.20 1.61
CA MET A 250 -13.51 37.03 2.39
C MET A 250 -12.30 36.51 3.14
N TYR A 251 -12.40 36.35 4.46
CA TYR A 251 -11.28 35.89 5.27
C TYR A 251 -11.69 34.85 6.30
N SER A 252 -10.80 33.90 6.56
CA SER A 252 -10.98 32.93 7.65
C SER A 252 -10.80 33.66 8.97
N SER A 253 -11.69 33.46 9.94
CA SER A 253 -11.54 34.02 11.29
C SER A 253 -12.19 33.14 12.36
N THR A 254 -11.69 33.25 13.59
CA THR A 254 -12.21 32.56 14.77
C THR A 254 -12.30 33.52 15.97
N PRO A 255 -13.15 34.56 15.92
CA PRO A 255 -13.25 35.52 17.02
C PRO A 255 -13.60 34.83 18.34
N SER A 256 -12.94 35.23 19.43
CA SER A 256 -13.20 34.79 20.81
C SER A 256 -13.12 33.27 21.06
N GLY A 257 -12.36 32.53 20.25
CA GLY A 257 -12.12 31.09 20.46
C GLY A 257 -13.27 30.16 20.05
N GLY A 258 -14.22 30.64 19.24
CA GLY A 258 -15.31 29.84 18.67
C GLY A 258 -14.87 28.88 17.55
N THR A 259 -15.80 28.46 16.68
CA THR A 259 -15.45 27.71 15.46
C THR A 259 -14.95 28.64 14.36
N VAL A 260 -13.96 28.16 13.59
CA VAL A 260 -13.40 28.91 12.46
C VAL A 260 -14.47 29.05 11.37
N GLY A 261 -14.66 30.28 10.92
CA GLY A 261 -15.66 30.63 9.93
C GLY A 261 -15.11 31.53 8.83
N TRP A 262 -15.90 31.68 7.78
CA TRP A 262 -15.74 32.71 6.77
C TRP A 262 -16.42 34.00 7.22
N TYR A 263 -15.69 35.09 7.10
CA TYR A 263 -16.15 36.43 7.41
C TYR A 263 -15.95 37.32 6.19
N SER A 264 -16.85 38.28 6.01
CA SER A 264 -16.77 39.29 4.95
C SER A 264 -16.36 40.65 5.53
N ASN A 265 -15.55 41.40 4.79
CA ASN A 265 -15.37 42.84 4.98
C ASN A 265 -15.76 43.54 3.67
N ILE A 266 -16.92 44.20 3.67
CA ILE A 266 -17.51 44.78 2.47
C ILE A 266 -16.99 46.21 2.27
N SER A 267 -16.47 46.48 1.07
CA SER A 267 -16.25 47.85 0.62
C SER A 267 -17.57 48.44 0.15
N LYS A 268 -17.85 49.67 0.60
CA LYS A 268 -18.95 50.62 0.34
C LYS A 268 -20.05 50.32 -0.71
N ALA A 269 -19.79 49.59 -1.80
CA ALA A 269 -20.72 49.39 -2.89
C ALA A 269 -21.57 48.11 -2.73
N SER A 270 -22.85 48.23 -3.10
CA SER A 270 -23.76 47.10 -3.22
C SER A 270 -23.55 46.41 -4.56
N GLY A 271 -23.58 45.08 -4.60
CA GLY A 271 -23.55 44.36 -5.87
C GLY A 271 -22.99 42.96 -5.75
N SER A 272 -22.79 42.32 -6.90
CA SER A 272 -22.23 40.98 -6.98
C SER A 272 -20.70 41.01 -6.94
N TYR A 273 -20.10 40.15 -6.13
CA TYR A 273 -18.66 39.96 -6.05
C TYR A 273 -18.30 38.48 -6.15
N GLY A 274 -17.08 38.20 -6.60
CA GLY A 274 -16.56 36.84 -6.62
C GLY A 274 -15.06 36.79 -6.50
N GLY A 275 -14.56 35.72 -5.90
CA GLY A 275 -13.13 35.49 -5.74
C GLY A 275 -12.84 34.10 -5.24
N SER A 276 -11.58 33.70 -5.33
CA SER A 276 -11.13 32.39 -4.90
C SER A 276 -9.81 32.48 -4.16
N VAL A 277 -9.56 31.53 -3.26
CA VAL A 277 -8.26 31.37 -2.61
C VAL A 277 -7.94 29.90 -2.46
N SER A 278 -6.66 29.56 -2.68
CA SER A 278 -6.15 28.21 -2.42
C SER A 278 -5.30 28.20 -1.16
N TYR A 279 -5.42 27.14 -0.36
CA TYR A 279 -4.69 26.98 0.89
C TYR A 279 -4.49 25.51 1.23
N LEU A 280 -3.57 25.24 2.16
CA LEU A 280 -3.39 23.91 2.71
C LEU A 280 -4.39 23.66 3.84
N THR A 281 -5.04 22.50 3.85
CA THR A 281 -5.87 22.05 4.97
C THR A 281 -5.10 21.14 5.91
N LYS A 282 -5.54 21.10 7.16
CA LYS A 282 -5.06 20.19 8.21
C LYS A 282 -6.05 19.04 8.50
N ASP A 283 -7.17 19.02 7.79
CA ASP A 283 -8.25 18.08 8.08
C ASP A 283 -8.01 16.75 7.34
N ASP A 284 -8.56 15.67 7.89
CA ASP A 284 -8.82 14.44 7.13
C ASP A 284 -9.76 14.73 5.95
N TYR A 285 -9.87 13.79 5.00
CA TYR A 285 -10.75 13.96 3.84
C TYR A 285 -12.21 14.21 4.25
N PRO A 286 -12.94 15.08 3.52
CA PRO A 286 -14.34 15.37 3.82
C PRO A 286 -15.22 14.13 3.66
N THR A 287 -16.30 14.06 4.44
CA THR A 287 -17.29 12.96 4.39
C THR A 287 -18.62 13.45 3.84
N GLY A 288 -19.23 12.66 2.95
CA GLY A 288 -20.51 13.00 2.30
C GLY A 288 -20.40 13.96 1.12
N ASP A 289 -19.18 14.34 0.73
CA ASP A 289 -18.91 15.24 -0.40
C ASP A 289 -18.78 14.44 -1.70
N SER A 290 -19.15 15.08 -2.81
CA SER A 290 -18.96 14.50 -4.13
C SER A 290 -17.47 14.46 -4.49
N PHE A 291 -17.08 13.51 -5.35
CA PHE A 291 -15.71 13.41 -5.84
C PHE A 291 -15.65 12.98 -7.31
N PHE A 292 -14.53 13.27 -7.97
CA PHE A 292 -14.20 12.75 -9.29
C PHE A 292 -12.70 12.40 -9.39
N GLN A 293 -12.35 11.56 -10.36
CA GLN A 293 -10.98 11.12 -10.66
C GLN A 293 -10.36 12.03 -11.72
#